data_AF-A0A0N0M3I0-F1
#
_entry.id   AF-A0A0N0M3I0-F1
#
_cell.length_a   1.000
_cell.length_b   1.000
_cell.length_c   1.000
_cell.angle_alpha   90.00
_cell.angle_beta   90.00
_cell.angle_gamma   90.00
#
_symmetry.space_group_name_H-M   'P 1'
#
loop_
_entity.id
_entity.type
_entity.pdbx_description
1 polymer ?
#
loop_
_entity_poly.entity_id
_entity_poly.type
_entity_poly.pdbx_seq_one_letter_code
_entity_poly.pdbx_strand_id
1 'polypeptide(L)'
;MAVPTDNAFSGPYTANGVTTVFPFTFTAPTASEVAVLVDGAEADGSLYTVALNSGAGGSIAFYTAPASGTVIIPVLDPLFTQDLEFENGSAWLAEPVNEGYDRSALRDQVLKRDIGRALKAPIGDEGLEFGTVGEGQVLAKVDGKVRGINNDPAFAEDAAQRAASALADTLTAKGEAEDAKGGAEQALANAETAADNSSGFADDAREARDAALATGGMLQKATYAELAAVVGTAGQIASVLSSDTGTHTDPVVGGTVSNAGQYSYSVSPAGWRWRNALESKTPRMRRPLLRLRLLKSRRRSMSWGGQRLACCPSSTAIFLPQPR
;
A
#
# COMPACT_ATOMS: atom_id res chain seq x y z
N MET A 1 -57.70 -5.68 36.00
CA MET A 1 -57.33 -4.35 35.49
C MET A 1 -56.53 -4.57 34.22
N ALA A 2 -57.10 -4.31 33.04
CA ALA A 2 -56.38 -4.52 31.79
C ALA A 2 -55.08 -3.70 31.76
N VAL A 3 -53.98 -4.33 31.34
CA VAL A 3 -52.65 -3.70 31.21
C VAL A 3 -52.61 -2.86 29.92
N PRO A 4 -52.71 -1.52 29.98
CA PRO A 4 -52.89 -0.68 28.80
C PRO A 4 -51.57 -0.09 28.27
N THR A 5 -50.47 -0.33 28.99
CA THR A 5 -49.15 0.22 28.72
C THR A 5 -48.18 -0.89 28.37
N ASP A 6 -47.23 -0.65 27.48
CA ASP A 6 -46.20 -1.62 27.04
C ASP A 6 -44.80 -1.34 27.63
N ASN A 7 -44.70 -0.34 28.52
CA ASN A 7 -43.48 0.01 29.21
C ASN A 7 -43.39 -0.66 30.58
N ALA A 8 -42.18 -1.10 30.95
CA ALA A 8 -41.89 -1.74 32.25
C ALA A 8 -40.91 -0.91 33.10
N PHE A 9 -40.71 0.37 32.75
CA PHE A 9 -39.89 1.34 33.48
C PHE A 9 -40.24 2.78 33.05
N SER A 10 -39.77 3.79 33.79
CA SER A 10 -39.88 5.21 33.45
C SER A 10 -38.57 5.94 33.75
N GLY A 11 -38.36 7.13 33.18
CA GLY A 11 -37.09 7.86 33.29
C GLY A 11 -36.11 7.54 32.14
N PRO A 12 -34.80 7.79 32.29
CA PRO A 12 -34.09 8.19 33.53
C PRO A 12 -34.42 9.61 33.99
N TYR A 13 -34.53 9.81 35.31
CA TYR A 13 -34.65 11.13 35.92
C TYR A 13 -33.33 11.52 36.59
N THR A 14 -32.85 12.73 36.33
CA THR A 14 -31.69 13.27 37.05
C THR A 14 -32.17 14.08 38.25
N ALA A 15 -31.77 13.68 39.45
CA ALA A 15 -32.11 14.41 40.67
C ALA A 15 -31.33 15.73 40.76
N ASN A 16 -31.96 16.75 41.33
CA ASN A 16 -31.40 18.09 41.53
C ASN A 16 -31.03 18.38 43.00
N GLY A 17 -31.10 17.37 43.89
CA GLY A 17 -30.89 17.56 45.32
C GLY A 17 -32.09 18.11 46.10
N VAL A 18 -33.23 18.37 45.46
CA VAL A 18 -34.40 19.01 46.10
C VAL A 18 -35.70 18.25 45.80
N THR A 19 -35.90 17.79 44.56
CA THR A 19 -37.10 17.07 44.14
C THR A 19 -37.13 15.68 44.78
N THR A 20 -38.23 15.37 45.47
CA THR A 20 -38.45 14.07 46.13
C THR A 20 -39.43 13.17 45.37
N VAL A 21 -40.25 13.74 44.48
CA VAL A 21 -41.32 13.02 43.78
C VAL A 21 -40.97 12.80 42.32
N PHE A 22 -41.01 11.54 41.89
CA PHE A 22 -40.71 11.12 40.51
C PHE A 22 -41.90 10.31 39.96
N PRO A 23 -42.53 10.73 38.86
CA PRO A 23 -43.66 10.01 38.29
C PRO A 23 -43.20 8.77 37.50
N PHE A 24 -44.09 7.79 37.36
CA PHE A 24 -43.93 6.70 36.41
C PHE A 24 -45.24 6.43 35.68
N THR A 25 -45.14 5.82 34.49
CA THR A 25 -46.28 5.65 33.59
C THR A 25 -46.74 4.21 33.42
N PHE A 26 -45.92 3.23 33.84
CA PHE A 26 -46.27 1.81 33.73
C PHE A 26 -47.32 1.39 34.76
N THR A 27 -48.01 0.29 34.48
CA THR A 27 -49.03 -0.27 35.36
C THR A 27 -48.40 -1.26 36.34
N ALA A 28 -48.71 -1.13 37.63
CA ALA A 28 -48.27 -2.06 38.67
C ALA A 28 -49.51 -2.56 39.47
N PRO A 29 -49.63 -3.87 39.76
CA PRO A 29 -50.75 -4.41 40.54
C PRO A 29 -50.78 -3.91 41.98
N THR A 30 -49.60 -3.78 42.59
CA THR A 30 -49.44 -3.27 43.96
C THR A 30 -48.20 -2.37 44.06
N ALA A 31 -48.16 -1.53 45.10
CA ALA A 31 -47.02 -0.64 45.37
C ALA A 31 -45.71 -1.40 45.62
N SER A 32 -45.81 -2.64 46.12
CA SER A 32 -44.65 -3.50 46.39
C SER A 32 -44.01 -4.09 45.14
N GLU A 33 -44.70 -4.08 44.00
CA GLU A 33 -44.17 -4.56 42.70
C GLU A 33 -43.55 -3.42 41.87
N VAL A 34 -43.12 -2.35 42.55
CA VAL A 34 -42.43 -1.19 41.97
C VAL A 34 -41.09 -1.01 42.67
N ALA A 35 -40.01 -1.27 41.93
CA ALA A 35 -38.65 -1.05 42.39
C ALA A 35 -38.07 0.26 41.82
N VAL A 36 -37.01 0.76 42.42
CA VAL A 36 -36.35 2.01 42.00
C VAL A 36 -34.86 1.77 41.89
N LEU A 37 -34.30 2.03 40.71
CA LEU A 37 -32.86 2.03 40.50
C LEU A 37 -32.31 3.43 40.76
N VAL A 38 -31.28 3.51 41.60
CA VAL A 38 -30.52 4.72 41.94
C VAL A 38 -29.08 4.49 41.50
N ASP A 39 -28.61 5.27 40.52
CA ASP A 39 -27.29 5.13 39.88
C ASP A 39 -26.99 3.69 39.39
N GLY A 40 -28.05 2.99 38.95
CA GLY A 40 -27.97 1.62 38.41
C GLY A 40 -28.07 0.50 39.44
N ALA A 41 -28.11 0.81 40.74
CA ALA A 41 -28.36 -0.17 41.80
C ALA A 41 -29.79 -0.05 42.33
N GLU A 42 -30.39 -1.17 42.75
CA GLU A 42 -31.71 -1.14 43.38
C GLU A 42 -31.65 -0.44 44.74
N ALA A 43 -32.51 0.55 44.95
CA ALA A 43 -32.63 1.25 46.21
C ALA A 43 -33.47 0.45 47.21
N ASP A 44 -33.11 0.58 48.49
CA ASP A 44 -33.90 0.02 49.58
C ASP A 44 -35.32 0.62 49.59
N GLY A 45 -36.34 -0.26 49.58
CA GLY A 45 -37.74 0.13 49.60
C GLY A 45 -38.17 0.97 50.81
N SER A 46 -37.36 1.02 51.88
CA SER A 46 -37.57 1.89 53.04
C SER A 46 -37.21 3.37 52.80
N LEU A 47 -36.56 3.70 51.66
CA LEU A 47 -36.13 5.06 51.33
C LEU A 47 -37.18 5.88 50.57
N TYR A 48 -38.24 5.22 50.08
CA TYR A 48 -39.29 5.84 49.30
C TYR A 48 -40.67 5.23 49.59
N THR A 49 -41.70 5.90 49.08
CA THR A 49 -43.08 5.41 49.05
C THR A 49 -43.57 5.43 47.63
N VAL A 50 -44.49 4.51 47.30
CA VAL A 50 -45.10 4.40 45.98
C VAL A 50 -46.58 4.69 46.10
N ALA A 51 -47.04 5.68 45.35
CA ALA A 51 -48.45 6.00 45.19
C ALA A 51 -48.90 5.57 43.79
N LEU A 52 -49.84 4.62 43.73
CA LEU A 52 -50.46 4.17 42.48
C LEU A 52 -51.65 5.07 42.15
N ASN A 53 -51.84 5.37 40.86
CA ASN A 53 -53.06 5.99 40.39
C ASN A 53 -54.18 4.94 40.26
N SER A 54 -55.43 5.38 40.14
CA SER A 54 -56.59 4.49 39.89
C SER A 54 -56.59 3.84 38.48
N GLY A 55 -55.44 3.82 37.81
CA GLY A 55 -55.20 3.37 36.45
C GLY A 55 -53.69 3.17 36.24
N ALA A 56 -53.20 3.32 35.02
CA ALA A 56 -51.77 3.20 34.76
C ALA A 56 -50.96 4.32 35.42
N GLY A 57 -49.73 3.98 35.83
CA GLY A 57 -48.78 4.92 36.40
C GLY A 57 -48.98 5.23 37.88
N GLY A 58 -48.16 6.15 38.35
CA GLY A 58 -48.10 6.55 39.75
C GLY A 58 -46.92 7.46 39.99
N SER A 59 -46.53 7.59 41.25
CA SER A 59 -45.34 8.34 41.62
C SER A 59 -44.60 7.68 42.77
N ILE A 60 -43.28 7.84 42.75
CA ILE A 60 -42.38 7.49 43.84
C ILE A 60 -42.06 8.78 44.58
N ALA A 61 -42.18 8.76 45.90
CA ALA A 61 -41.81 9.87 46.78
C ALA A 61 -40.72 9.41 47.76
N PHE A 62 -39.52 9.96 47.63
CA PHE A 62 -38.41 9.72 48.56
C PHE A 62 -38.60 10.49 49.87
N TYR A 63 -38.20 9.87 51.00
CA TYR A 63 -38.20 10.55 52.30
C TYR A 63 -37.11 11.61 52.40
N THR A 64 -35.99 11.40 51.70
CA THR A 64 -34.88 12.36 51.57
C THR A 64 -34.60 12.56 50.10
N ALA A 65 -34.49 13.82 49.65
CA ALA A 65 -34.21 14.13 48.25
C ALA A 65 -32.90 13.45 47.80
N PRO A 66 -32.90 12.68 46.70
CA PRO A 66 -31.66 12.11 46.17
C PRO A 66 -30.67 13.22 45.80
N ALA A 67 -29.38 12.95 45.98
CA ALA A 67 -28.32 13.93 45.74
C ALA A 67 -28.34 14.46 44.29
N SER A 68 -27.87 15.70 44.11
CA SER A 68 -27.81 16.29 42.78
C SER A 68 -26.90 15.45 41.86
N GLY A 69 -27.41 15.12 40.67
CA GLY A 69 -26.69 14.32 39.67
C GLY A 69 -26.98 12.82 39.72
N THR A 70 -27.63 12.31 40.77
CA THR A 70 -28.05 10.91 40.87
C THR A 70 -29.14 10.60 39.84
N VAL A 71 -29.02 9.44 39.18
CA VAL A 71 -29.97 8.93 38.20
C VAL A 71 -30.99 8.03 38.87
N ILE A 72 -32.28 8.36 38.72
CA ILE A 72 -33.41 7.61 39.26
C ILE A 72 -34.19 6.96 38.12
N ILE A 73 -34.44 5.65 38.20
CA ILE A 73 -35.22 4.90 37.22
C ILE A 73 -36.25 4.04 37.97
N PRO A 74 -37.53 4.45 38.00
CA PRO A 74 -38.62 3.58 38.40
C PRO A 74 -38.74 2.38 37.47
N VAL A 75 -38.82 1.17 38.02
CA VAL A 75 -38.97 -0.08 37.26
C VAL A 75 -40.11 -0.93 37.81
N LEU A 76 -40.79 -1.64 36.90
CA LEU A 76 -41.78 -2.66 37.25
C LEU A 76 -41.04 -3.94 37.68
N ASP A 77 -41.38 -4.45 38.87
CA ASP A 77 -40.82 -5.69 39.43
C ASP A 77 -41.95 -6.61 39.98
N PRO A 78 -42.62 -7.38 39.10
CA PRO A 78 -43.75 -8.20 39.48
C PRO A 78 -43.25 -9.51 40.12
N LEU A 79 -43.99 -10.02 41.11
CA LEU A 79 -43.69 -11.34 41.65
C LEU A 79 -43.95 -12.41 40.57
N PHE A 80 -43.04 -13.38 40.44
CA PHE A 80 -43.17 -14.47 39.47
C PHE A 80 -44.05 -15.63 39.95
N THR A 81 -44.50 -15.61 41.22
CA THR A 81 -45.41 -16.62 41.80
C THR A 81 -46.87 -16.34 41.46
N GLN A 82 -47.65 -17.38 41.17
CA GLN A 82 -49.09 -17.27 40.97
C GLN A 82 -49.81 -18.09 42.06
N ASP A 83 -50.48 -17.38 42.97
CA ASP A 83 -51.20 -18.00 44.09
C ASP A 83 -52.70 -18.18 43.82
N LEU A 84 -53.16 -17.86 42.60
CA LEU A 84 -54.54 -18.06 42.18
C LEU A 84 -54.83 -19.54 41.93
N GLU A 85 -55.79 -20.10 42.68
CA GLU A 85 -56.25 -21.48 42.56
C GLU A 85 -57.75 -21.51 42.24
N PHE A 86 -58.14 -22.36 41.27
CA PHE A 86 -59.54 -22.56 40.91
C PHE A 86 -60.05 -23.89 41.47
N GLU A 87 -61.12 -23.84 42.26
CA GLU A 87 -61.81 -25.04 42.75
C GLU A 87 -62.67 -25.68 41.66
N ASN A 88 -62.67 -27.02 41.59
CA ASN A 88 -63.51 -27.74 40.63
C ASN A 88 -64.99 -27.68 41.04
N GLY A 89 -65.85 -27.27 40.11
CA GLY A 89 -67.30 -27.16 40.35
C GLY A 89 -67.76 -25.83 40.94
N SER A 90 -66.84 -24.91 41.24
CA SER A 90 -67.17 -23.55 41.69
C SER A 90 -67.60 -22.65 40.53
N ALA A 91 -68.37 -21.61 40.85
CA ALA A 91 -68.85 -20.66 39.85
C ALA A 91 -67.67 -19.89 39.21
N TRP A 92 -67.75 -19.66 37.90
CA TRP A 92 -66.73 -18.88 37.20
C TRP A 92 -66.79 -17.40 37.61
N LEU A 93 -65.67 -16.87 38.09
CA LEU A 93 -65.51 -15.46 38.47
C LEU A 93 -64.55 -14.78 37.50
N ALA A 94 -64.98 -13.68 36.89
CA ALA A 94 -64.16 -12.93 35.94
C ALA A 94 -62.93 -12.27 36.59
N GLU A 95 -63.03 -11.90 37.86
CA GLU A 95 -62.01 -11.14 38.57
C GLU A 95 -60.70 -11.92 38.76
N PRO A 96 -60.68 -13.14 39.34
CA PRO A 96 -59.46 -13.95 39.44
C PRO A 96 -58.84 -14.29 38.07
N VAL A 97 -59.70 -14.48 37.06
CA VAL A 97 -59.26 -14.79 35.70
C VAL A 97 -58.54 -13.60 35.09
N ASN A 98 -59.15 -12.41 35.16
CA ASN A 98 -58.53 -11.18 34.66
C ASN A 98 -57.23 -10.86 35.42
N GLU A 99 -57.20 -11.01 36.74
CA GLU A 99 -56.00 -10.80 37.54
C GLU A 99 -54.84 -11.72 37.10
N GLY A 100 -55.11 -13.01 36.90
CA GLY A 100 -54.09 -13.96 36.41
C GLY A 100 -53.51 -13.55 35.04
N TYR A 101 -54.38 -13.17 34.10
CA TYR A 101 -53.95 -12.71 32.76
C TYR A 101 -53.21 -11.38 32.81
N ASP A 102 -53.68 -10.42 33.60
CA ASP A 102 -53.04 -9.11 33.75
C ASP A 102 -51.63 -9.27 34.33
N ARG A 103 -51.45 -10.13 35.36
CA ARG A 103 -50.13 -10.43 35.93
C ARG A 103 -49.21 -11.15 34.95
N SER A 104 -49.73 -12.08 34.14
CA SER A 104 -48.95 -12.72 33.08
C SER A 104 -48.44 -11.70 32.06
N ALA A 105 -49.30 -10.78 31.61
CA ALA A 105 -48.93 -9.75 30.64
C ALA A 105 -47.82 -8.83 31.19
N LEU A 106 -47.87 -8.46 32.48
CA LEU A 106 -46.83 -7.65 33.11
C LEU A 106 -45.48 -8.38 33.20
N ARG A 107 -45.49 -9.68 33.53
CA ARG A 107 -44.26 -10.49 33.53
C ARG A 107 -43.66 -10.59 32.13
N ASP A 108 -44.48 -10.75 31.10
CA ASP A 108 -44.03 -10.78 29.72
C ASP A 108 -43.37 -9.45 29.30
N GLN A 109 -43.90 -8.32 29.77
CA GLN A 109 -43.30 -7.00 29.53
C GLN A 109 -41.93 -6.86 30.21
N VAL A 110 -41.80 -7.34 31.45
CA VAL A 110 -40.54 -7.34 32.20
C VAL A 110 -39.51 -8.26 31.55
N LEU A 111 -39.90 -9.48 31.18
CA LEU A 111 -39.03 -10.40 30.45
C LEU A 111 -38.60 -9.82 29.10
N LYS A 112 -39.51 -9.20 28.34
CA LYS A 112 -39.17 -8.50 27.08
C LYS A 112 -38.18 -7.36 27.31
N ARG A 113 -38.35 -6.58 28.38
CA ARG A 113 -37.42 -5.51 28.79
C ARG A 113 -36.03 -6.09 29.01
N ASP A 114 -35.92 -7.15 29.81
CA ASP A 114 -34.62 -7.68 30.23
C ASP A 114 -33.93 -8.43 29.09
N ILE A 115 -34.65 -9.26 28.34
CA ILE A 115 -34.17 -9.94 27.12
C ILE A 115 -33.81 -8.95 26.00
N GLY A 116 -34.44 -7.77 25.98
CA GLY A 116 -34.11 -6.68 25.06
C GLY A 116 -32.69 -6.13 25.28
N ARG A 117 -32.15 -6.24 26.50
CA ARG A 117 -30.82 -5.77 26.90
C ARG A 117 -29.79 -6.89 27.04
N ALA A 118 -30.24 -8.15 26.97
CA ALA A 118 -29.36 -9.30 27.03
C ALA A 118 -28.56 -9.49 25.72
N LEU A 119 -27.37 -10.09 25.86
CA LEU A 119 -26.63 -10.64 24.71
C LEU A 119 -27.37 -11.86 24.17
N LYS A 120 -27.69 -11.87 22.87
CA LYS A 120 -28.46 -12.95 22.22
C LYS A 120 -27.69 -13.53 21.04
N ALA A 121 -27.74 -14.85 20.91
CA ALA A 121 -27.35 -15.52 19.68
C ALA A 121 -28.42 -15.29 18.59
N PRO A 122 -28.03 -15.22 17.30
CA PRO A 122 -28.97 -15.18 16.19
C PRO A 122 -29.90 -16.40 16.17
N ILE A 123 -31.08 -16.24 15.58
CA ILE A 123 -32.02 -17.35 15.41
C ILE A 123 -31.42 -18.38 14.44
N GLY A 124 -31.36 -19.65 14.87
CA GLY A 124 -30.76 -20.75 14.11
C GLY A 124 -29.30 -21.06 14.48
N ASP A 125 -28.66 -20.21 15.28
CA ASP A 125 -27.33 -20.49 15.84
C ASP A 125 -27.45 -21.16 17.23
N GLU A 126 -26.38 -21.81 17.66
CA GLU A 126 -26.24 -22.27 19.05
C GLU A 126 -26.19 -21.07 20.02
N GLY A 127 -26.65 -21.28 21.26
CA GLY A 127 -26.62 -20.25 22.30
C GLY A 127 -25.21 -19.73 22.60
N LEU A 128 -25.11 -18.51 23.12
CA LEU A 128 -23.82 -17.95 23.56
C LEU A 128 -23.32 -18.72 24.79
N GLU A 129 -22.23 -19.46 24.63
CA GLU A 129 -21.51 -20.04 25.76
C GLU A 129 -20.52 -19.03 26.33
N PHE A 130 -20.64 -18.74 27.63
CA PHE A 130 -19.67 -17.96 28.38
C PHE A 130 -18.67 -18.88 29.09
N GLY A 131 -17.39 -18.72 28.79
CA GLY A 131 -16.31 -19.31 29.61
C GLY A 131 -16.06 -18.48 30.87
N THR A 132 -15.18 -18.98 31.75
CA THR A 132 -14.72 -18.21 32.91
C THR A 132 -14.01 -16.93 32.46
N VAL A 133 -14.33 -15.80 33.08
CA VAL A 133 -13.67 -14.51 32.85
C VAL A 133 -12.93 -14.14 34.12
N GLY A 134 -11.60 -14.06 34.05
CA GLY A 134 -10.74 -13.61 35.13
C GLY A 134 -10.60 -12.09 35.19
N GLU A 135 -10.10 -11.57 36.31
CA GLU A 135 -9.75 -10.17 36.46
C GLU A 135 -8.69 -9.75 35.42
N GLY A 136 -8.89 -8.60 34.75
CA GLY A 136 -8.01 -8.12 33.67
C GLY A 136 -8.25 -8.73 32.29
N GLN A 137 -9.29 -9.56 32.11
CA GLN A 137 -9.67 -10.13 30.83
C GLN A 137 -10.79 -9.34 30.14
N VAL A 138 -10.71 -9.22 28.81
CA VAL A 138 -11.74 -8.64 27.94
C VAL A 138 -12.57 -9.74 27.28
N LEU A 139 -13.85 -9.47 27.03
CA LEU A 139 -14.72 -10.40 26.32
C LEU A 139 -14.44 -10.35 24.82
N ALA A 140 -14.15 -11.52 24.23
CA ALA A 140 -13.97 -11.67 22.80
C ALA A 140 -14.59 -12.98 22.30
N LYS A 141 -14.94 -13.01 21.01
CA LYS A 141 -15.41 -14.23 20.34
C LYS A 141 -14.22 -15.01 19.79
N VAL A 142 -13.93 -16.18 20.37
CA VAL A 142 -12.86 -17.10 19.93
C VAL A 142 -13.50 -18.46 19.64
N ASP A 143 -13.23 -19.02 18.46
CA ASP A 143 -13.77 -20.32 18.04
C ASP A 143 -15.30 -20.47 18.23
N GLY A 144 -16.04 -19.39 18.00
CA GLY A 144 -17.50 -19.38 18.11
C GLY A 144 -18.04 -19.12 19.52
N LYS A 145 -17.20 -19.07 20.55
CA LYS A 145 -17.61 -18.89 21.96
C LYS A 145 -17.15 -17.53 22.49
N VAL A 146 -17.94 -16.91 23.37
CA VAL A 146 -17.57 -15.66 24.03
C VAL A 146 -16.76 -16.01 25.28
N ARG A 147 -15.50 -15.60 25.33
CA ARG A 147 -14.57 -15.93 26.43
C ARG A 147 -13.74 -14.72 26.82
N GLY A 148 -13.25 -14.74 28.06
CA GLY A 148 -12.25 -13.80 28.53
C GLY A 148 -10.90 -14.06 27.84
N ILE A 149 -10.32 -13.03 27.23
CA ILE A 149 -8.93 -13.03 26.76
C ILE A 149 -8.18 -12.02 27.62
N ASN A 150 -6.94 -12.32 28.00
CA ASN A 150 -6.09 -11.33 28.66
C ASN A 150 -6.01 -10.06 27.81
N ASN A 151 -6.33 -8.92 28.42
CA ASN A 151 -6.06 -7.64 27.80
C ASN A 151 -4.56 -7.38 27.88
N ASP A 152 -3.79 -8.02 26.99
CA ASP A 152 -2.33 -7.98 27.04
C ASP A 152 -1.83 -6.67 26.42
N PRO A 153 -1.32 -5.71 27.22
CA PRO A 153 -0.76 -4.47 26.69
C PRO A 153 0.48 -4.72 25.83
N ALA A 154 1.16 -5.87 25.97
CA ALA A 154 2.33 -6.21 25.17
C ALA A 154 1.99 -6.36 23.68
N PHE A 155 0.77 -6.79 23.33
CA PHE A 155 0.33 -6.85 21.93
C PHE A 155 0.17 -5.46 21.30
N ALA A 156 -0.25 -4.47 22.11
CA ALA A 156 -0.34 -3.08 21.68
C ALA A 156 1.03 -2.41 21.57
N GLU A 157 1.94 -2.69 22.50
CA GLU A 157 3.33 -2.23 22.47
C GLU A 157 4.11 -2.83 21.29
N ASP A 158 3.93 -4.12 21.02
CA ASP A 158 4.51 -4.84 19.88
C ASP A 158 3.96 -4.32 18.54
N ALA A 159 2.67 -4.00 18.45
CA ALA A 159 2.10 -3.31 17.28
C ALA A 159 2.71 -1.90 17.07
N ALA A 160 2.91 -1.14 18.15
CA ALA A 160 3.55 0.18 18.09
C ALA A 160 5.03 0.09 17.69
N GLN A 161 5.77 -0.89 18.20
CA GLN A 161 7.16 -1.16 17.82
C GLN A 161 7.28 -1.56 16.35
N ARG A 162 6.38 -2.42 15.83
CA ARG A 162 6.34 -2.74 14.40
C ARG A 162 6.09 -1.51 13.53
N ALA A 163 5.20 -0.62 13.95
CA ALA A 163 4.96 0.63 13.23
C ALA A 163 6.18 1.55 13.24
N ALA A 164 6.91 1.63 14.37
CA ALA A 164 8.13 2.41 14.49
C ALA A 164 9.27 1.85 13.59
N SER A 165 9.46 0.53 13.57
CA SER A 165 10.44 -0.12 12.69
C SER A 165 10.11 0.10 11.21
N ALA A 166 8.83 -0.03 10.82
CA ALA A 166 8.40 0.24 9.45
C ALA A 166 8.67 1.70 9.03
N LEU A 167 8.46 2.67 9.94
CA LEU A 167 8.80 4.06 9.67
C LEU A 167 10.31 4.25 9.47
N ALA A 168 11.15 3.62 10.31
CA ALA A 168 12.61 3.69 10.17
C ALA A 168 13.09 3.10 8.83
N ASP A 169 12.52 1.98 8.40
CA ASP A 169 12.82 1.37 7.09
C ASP A 169 12.43 2.30 5.94
N THR A 170 11.27 2.96 6.01
CA THR A 170 10.84 3.92 4.98
C THR A 170 11.72 5.16 4.90
N LEU A 171 12.23 5.66 6.03
CA LEU A 171 13.16 6.79 6.05
C LEU A 171 14.52 6.41 5.44
N THR A 172 14.99 5.20 5.69
CA THR A 172 16.23 4.67 5.09
C THR A 172 16.07 4.56 3.57
N ALA A 173 14.98 3.95 3.10
CA ALA A 173 14.68 3.84 1.67
C ALA A 173 14.53 5.21 0.99
N LYS A 174 14.00 6.22 1.70
CA LYS A 174 13.92 7.60 1.20
C LYS A 174 15.33 8.20 1.02
N GLY A 175 16.22 8.03 2.00
CA GLY A 175 17.60 8.49 1.92
C GLY A 175 18.33 7.86 0.72
N GLU A 176 18.20 6.55 0.54
CA GLU A 176 18.77 5.84 -0.62
C GLU A 176 18.24 6.38 -1.96
N ALA A 177 16.96 6.76 -2.03
CA ALA A 177 16.38 7.37 -3.22
C ALA A 177 16.91 8.80 -3.47
N GLU A 178 17.14 9.58 -2.42
CA GLU A 178 17.75 10.92 -2.52
C GLU A 178 19.22 10.81 -2.99
N ASP A 179 19.99 9.86 -2.47
CA ASP A 179 21.37 9.60 -2.92
C ASP A 179 21.41 9.17 -4.39
N ALA A 180 20.50 8.28 -4.80
CA ALA A 180 20.37 7.85 -6.19
C ALA A 180 20.02 9.03 -7.12
N LYS A 181 19.15 9.94 -6.67
CA LYS A 181 18.82 11.17 -7.40
C LYS A 181 20.04 12.08 -7.54
N GLY A 182 20.80 12.30 -6.46
CA GLY A 182 22.03 13.09 -6.49
C GLY A 182 23.07 12.52 -7.45
N GLY A 183 23.24 11.19 -7.46
CA GLY A 183 24.10 10.50 -8.42
C GLY A 183 23.66 10.69 -9.88
N ALA A 184 22.35 10.68 -10.15
CA ALA A 184 21.80 10.93 -11.48
C ALA A 184 22.00 12.39 -11.93
N GLU A 185 21.82 13.37 -11.04
CA GLU A 185 22.08 14.79 -11.29
C GLU A 185 23.57 15.03 -11.63
N GLN A 186 24.48 14.38 -10.91
CA GLN A 186 25.92 14.48 -11.19
C GLN A 186 26.31 13.81 -12.52
N ALA A 187 25.69 12.68 -12.86
CA ALA A 187 25.89 12.04 -14.15
C ALA A 187 25.43 12.92 -15.32
N LEU A 188 24.31 13.64 -15.16
CA LEU A 188 23.83 14.61 -16.14
C LEU A 188 24.82 15.76 -16.33
N ALA A 189 25.32 16.36 -15.24
CA ALA A 189 26.30 17.44 -15.32
C ALA A 189 27.61 17.01 -16.01
N ASN A 190 28.06 15.78 -15.74
CA ASN A 190 29.23 15.20 -16.43
C ASN A 190 28.97 15.00 -17.92
N ALA A 191 27.76 14.61 -18.32
CA ALA A 191 27.38 14.44 -19.71
C ALA A 191 27.29 15.78 -20.46
N GLU A 192 26.74 16.83 -19.83
CA GLU A 192 26.72 18.19 -20.37
C GLU A 192 28.15 18.72 -20.59
N THR A 193 29.03 18.56 -19.59
CA THR A 193 30.44 18.95 -19.70
C THR A 193 31.14 18.21 -20.85
N ALA A 194 30.87 16.91 -21.01
CA ALA A 194 31.43 16.12 -22.11
C ALA A 194 30.91 16.57 -23.48
N ALA A 195 29.63 16.97 -23.58
CA ALA A 195 29.05 17.52 -24.79
C ALA A 195 29.67 18.87 -25.16
N ASP A 196 29.87 19.76 -24.20
CA ASP A 196 30.51 21.07 -24.39
C ASP A 196 31.97 20.92 -24.82
N ASN A 197 32.72 19.99 -24.23
CA ASN A 197 34.08 19.69 -24.67
C ASN A 197 34.09 19.17 -26.12
N SER A 198 33.12 18.33 -26.49
CA SER A 198 33.03 17.78 -27.85
C SER A 198 32.69 18.84 -28.90
N SER A 199 31.84 19.83 -28.57
CA SER A 199 31.54 20.94 -29.47
C SER A 199 32.77 21.85 -29.63
N GLY A 200 33.47 22.14 -28.53
CA GLY A 200 34.75 22.88 -28.56
C GLY A 200 35.79 22.22 -29.46
N PHE A 201 36.04 20.91 -29.31
CA PHE A 201 36.97 20.20 -30.20
C PHE A 201 36.55 20.23 -31.68
N ALA A 202 35.24 20.24 -31.97
CA ALA A 202 34.74 20.32 -33.33
C ALA A 202 34.96 21.71 -33.94
N ASP A 203 34.83 22.78 -33.15
CA ASP A 203 35.09 24.15 -33.58
C ASP A 203 36.59 24.40 -33.76
N ASP A 204 37.44 23.95 -32.83
CA ASP A 204 38.90 23.99 -32.96
C ASP A 204 39.38 23.28 -34.23
N ALA A 205 38.78 22.13 -34.55
CA ALA A 205 39.10 21.39 -35.77
C ALA A 205 38.68 22.13 -37.05
N ARG A 206 37.56 22.86 -37.02
CA ARG A 206 37.12 23.72 -38.14
C ARG A 206 38.07 24.89 -38.33
N GLU A 207 38.43 25.57 -37.24
CA GLU A 207 39.38 26.68 -37.27
C GLU A 207 40.76 26.23 -37.78
N ALA A 208 41.29 25.12 -37.29
CA ALA A 208 42.56 24.56 -37.74
C ALA A 208 42.55 24.18 -39.23
N ARG A 209 41.44 23.61 -39.72
CA ARG A 209 41.25 23.31 -41.15
C ARG A 209 41.28 24.58 -41.99
N ASP A 210 40.51 25.59 -41.59
CA ASP A 210 40.39 26.84 -42.35
C ASP A 210 41.72 27.62 -42.35
N ALA A 211 42.47 27.61 -41.24
CA ALA A 211 43.84 28.14 -41.18
C ALA A 211 44.83 27.37 -42.08
N ALA A 212 44.72 26.04 -42.16
CA ALA A 212 45.55 25.21 -43.05
C ALA A 212 45.25 25.48 -44.53
N LEU A 213 43.99 25.71 -44.90
CA LEU A 213 43.58 26.13 -46.24
C LEU A 213 44.14 27.52 -46.59
N ALA A 214 44.14 28.46 -45.65
CA ALA A 214 44.66 29.81 -45.85
C ALA A 214 46.19 29.85 -46.03
N THR A 215 46.93 28.91 -45.43
CA THR A 215 48.42 28.88 -45.44
C THR A 215 49.02 28.10 -46.62
N GLY A 216 48.22 27.69 -47.62
CA GLY A 216 48.72 27.05 -48.85
C GLY A 216 48.91 25.53 -48.77
N GLY A 217 47.96 24.82 -48.15
CA GLY A 217 47.95 23.36 -48.08
C GLY A 217 48.11 22.64 -49.42
N MET A 218 48.50 21.35 -49.36
CA MET A 218 48.70 20.50 -50.54
C MET A 218 47.42 20.42 -51.40
N LEU A 219 47.49 20.88 -52.65
CA LEU A 219 46.37 20.77 -53.59
C LEU A 219 46.22 19.32 -54.08
N GLN A 220 45.05 18.70 -53.88
CA GLN A 220 44.77 17.38 -54.44
C GLN A 220 43.77 17.48 -55.60
N LYS A 221 44.09 16.84 -56.74
CA LYS A 221 43.23 16.80 -57.95
C LYS A 221 43.03 15.38 -58.44
N ALA A 222 41.95 15.13 -59.18
CA ALA A 222 41.65 13.80 -59.67
C ALA A 222 42.50 13.43 -60.90
N THR A 223 42.83 14.42 -61.73
CA THR A 223 43.64 14.25 -62.94
C THR A 223 44.75 15.30 -63.06
N TYR A 224 45.79 15.00 -63.86
CA TYR A 224 46.85 15.96 -64.14
C TYR A 224 46.33 17.16 -64.95
N ALA A 225 45.37 16.97 -65.86
CA ALA A 225 44.78 18.07 -66.62
C ALA A 225 44.11 19.12 -65.73
N GLU A 226 43.41 18.69 -64.68
CA GLU A 226 42.82 19.58 -63.67
C GLU A 226 43.89 20.31 -62.85
N LEU A 227 45.02 19.65 -62.54
CA LEU A 227 46.12 20.26 -61.82
C LEU A 227 46.85 21.29 -62.68
N ALA A 228 47.15 20.96 -63.94
CA ALA A 228 47.85 21.82 -64.89
C ALA A 228 47.10 23.14 -65.17
N ALA A 229 45.77 23.15 -65.05
CA ALA A 229 44.96 24.36 -65.18
C ALA A 229 45.07 25.33 -63.99
N VAL A 230 45.59 24.87 -62.84
CA VAL A 230 45.75 25.70 -61.63
C VAL A 230 47.15 26.33 -61.62
N VAL A 231 47.19 27.66 -61.53
CA VAL A 231 48.42 28.41 -61.28
C VAL A 231 48.69 28.37 -59.77
N GLY A 232 49.75 27.66 -59.37
CA GLY A 232 50.17 27.57 -57.96
C GLY A 232 51.03 28.74 -57.50
N THR A 233 51.35 28.75 -56.21
CA THR A 233 52.38 29.63 -55.63
C THR A 233 53.74 28.91 -55.58
N ALA A 234 54.85 29.66 -55.56
CA ALA A 234 56.19 29.07 -55.61
C ALA A 234 56.41 28.03 -54.50
N GLY A 235 56.76 26.80 -54.88
CA GLY A 235 57.00 25.71 -53.92
C GLY A 235 55.74 25.06 -53.34
N GLN A 236 54.54 25.50 -53.74
CA GLN A 236 53.30 24.84 -53.36
C GLN A 236 53.30 23.39 -53.82
N ILE A 237 52.88 22.49 -52.94
CA ILE A 237 52.85 21.06 -53.22
C ILE A 237 51.45 20.67 -53.68
N ALA A 238 51.37 19.74 -54.63
CA ALA A 238 50.12 19.14 -55.07
C ALA A 238 50.26 17.63 -55.23
N SER A 239 49.13 16.94 -55.36
CA SER A 239 49.10 15.53 -55.72
C SER A 239 47.92 15.22 -56.63
N VAL A 240 48.14 14.31 -57.58
CA VAL A 240 47.11 13.77 -58.46
C VAL A 240 46.84 12.33 -58.05
N LEU A 241 45.57 11.96 -57.93
CA LEU A 241 45.15 10.63 -57.48
C LEU A 241 45.68 9.50 -58.38
N SER A 242 45.89 8.31 -57.79
CA SER A 242 46.36 7.11 -58.50
C SER A 242 45.40 6.55 -59.53
N SER A 243 44.19 7.10 -59.63
CA SER A 243 43.20 6.76 -60.66
C SER A 243 43.57 7.30 -62.04
N ASP A 244 44.36 8.37 -62.13
CA ASP A 244 44.86 8.89 -63.40
C ASP A 244 46.12 8.12 -63.81
N THR A 245 45.92 7.02 -64.54
CA THR A 245 46.98 6.13 -65.03
C THR A 245 47.70 6.66 -66.27
N GLY A 246 47.34 7.86 -66.72
CA GLY A 246 47.96 8.51 -67.87
C GLY A 246 49.41 8.91 -67.63
N THR A 247 50.02 9.45 -68.69
CA THR A 247 51.34 10.10 -68.64
C THR A 247 51.23 11.48 -69.26
N HIS A 248 52.09 12.39 -68.82
CA HIS A 248 52.23 13.73 -69.40
C HIS A 248 53.72 14.10 -69.45
N THR A 249 54.04 15.18 -70.16
CA THR A 249 55.39 15.75 -70.15
C THR A 249 55.49 16.79 -69.05
N ASP A 250 56.43 16.60 -68.12
CA ASP A 250 56.70 17.55 -67.05
C ASP A 250 57.10 18.91 -67.66
N PRO A 251 56.34 19.99 -67.41
CA PRO A 251 56.58 21.31 -68.01
C PRO A 251 57.86 21.99 -67.52
N VAL A 252 58.48 21.48 -66.45
CA VAL A 252 59.67 22.04 -65.80
C VAL A 252 60.93 21.24 -66.14
N VAL A 253 60.84 19.91 -66.13
CA VAL A 253 61.99 19.00 -66.39
C VAL A 253 62.00 18.45 -67.83
N GLY A 254 60.85 18.46 -68.52
CA GLY A 254 60.73 18.08 -69.93
C GLY A 254 60.65 16.56 -70.21
N GLY A 255 60.54 15.72 -69.18
CA GLY A 255 60.44 14.26 -69.32
C GLY A 255 59.00 13.74 -69.24
N THR A 256 58.72 12.61 -69.90
CA THR A 256 57.43 11.91 -69.75
C THR A 256 57.37 11.24 -68.38
N VAL A 257 56.37 11.61 -67.59
CA VAL A 257 56.14 11.13 -66.23
C VAL A 257 54.70 10.64 -66.09
N SER A 258 54.42 9.85 -65.05
CA SER A 258 53.04 9.44 -64.76
C SER A 258 52.21 10.64 -64.30
N ASN A 259 50.90 10.63 -64.55
CA ASN A 259 50.00 11.63 -63.99
C ASN A 259 49.83 11.45 -62.48
N ALA A 260 49.80 10.22 -61.98
CA ALA A 260 49.54 9.87 -60.59
C ALA A 260 50.77 10.04 -59.66
N GLY A 261 50.87 11.17 -58.96
CA GLY A 261 51.99 11.39 -58.05
C GLY A 261 51.94 12.72 -57.29
N GLN A 262 53.10 13.14 -56.79
CA GLN A 262 53.27 14.42 -56.10
C GLN A 262 54.02 15.42 -57.00
N TYR A 263 53.60 16.67 -56.92
CA TYR A 263 54.10 17.78 -57.71
C TYR A 263 54.49 18.96 -56.80
N SER A 264 55.38 19.80 -57.29
CA SER A 264 55.66 21.12 -56.72
C SER A 264 55.56 22.19 -57.78
N TYR A 265 54.89 23.30 -57.50
CA TYR A 265 54.78 24.39 -58.46
C TYR A 265 56.10 25.16 -58.57
N SER A 266 56.63 25.24 -59.79
CA SER A 266 57.76 26.06 -60.16
C SER A 266 57.24 27.34 -60.81
N VAL A 267 57.86 28.49 -60.48
CA VAL A 267 57.54 29.78 -61.11
C VAL A 267 58.41 30.07 -62.34
N SER A 268 59.49 29.31 -62.57
CA SER A 268 60.35 29.45 -63.76
C SER A 268 61.18 28.18 -64.04
N PRO A 269 60.86 27.38 -65.08
CA PRO A 269 59.66 27.45 -65.91
C PRO A 269 58.38 27.36 -65.08
N ALA A 270 57.33 28.08 -65.49
CA ALA A 270 56.05 28.09 -64.80
C ALA A 270 55.31 26.78 -65.06
N GLY A 271 55.07 25.99 -64.01
CA GLY A 271 54.37 24.72 -64.14
C GLY A 271 54.53 23.78 -62.94
N TRP A 272 53.70 22.74 -62.91
CA TRP A 272 53.78 21.70 -61.89
C TRP A 272 54.92 20.73 -62.22
N ARG A 273 56.01 20.84 -61.46
CA ARG A 273 57.15 19.92 -61.57
C ARG A 273 56.80 18.60 -60.90
N TRP A 274 57.02 17.49 -61.60
CA TRP A 274 56.92 16.15 -61.03
C TRP A 274 58.00 15.92 -59.98
N ARG A 275 57.59 15.37 -58.82
CA ARG A 275 58.52 14.96 -57.77
C ARG A 275 58.66 13.45 -57.79
N ASN A 276 57.64 12.77 -57.29
CA ASN A 276 57.69 11.33 -57.02
C ASN A 276 56.33 10.70 -57.37
N ALA A 277 56.35 9.44 -57.78
CA ALA A 277 55.14 8.64 -57.89
C ALA A 277 54.51 8.44 -56.49
N LEU A 278 53.19 8.35 -56.42
CA LEU A 278 52.50 7.93 -55.19
C LEU A 278 52.91 6.48 -54.90
N GLU A 279 53.64 6.26 -53.81
CA GLU A 279 53.94 4.92 -53.34
C GLU A 279 52.62 4.16 -53.12
N SER A 280 52.49 2.99 -53.75
CA SER A 280 51.38 2.08 -53.53
C SER A 280 51.47 1.53 -52.12
N LYS A 281 50.96 2.27 -51.13
CA LYS A 281 50.56 1.69 -49.85
C LYS A 281 49.35 0.82 -50.09
N THR A 282 49.56 -0.35 -50.68
CA THR A 282 48.67 -1.48 -50.50
C THR A 282 48.79 -1.84 -49.02
N PRO A 283 47.77 -1.60 -48.16
CA PRO A 283 47.86 -2.07 -46.81
C PRO A 283 47.92 -3.60 -46.91
N ARG A 284 49.05 -4.20 -46.54
CA ARG A 284 49.06 -5.64 -46.24
C ARG A 284 48.12 -5.81 -45.06
N MET A 285 46.84 -6.12 -45.35
CA MET A 285 45.92 -6.61 -44.34
C MET A 285 46.55 -7.86 -43.75
N ARG A 286 47.22 -7.72 -42.60
CA ARG A 286 47.48 -8.84 -41.72
C ARG A 286 46.10 -9.32 -41.28
N ARG A 287 45.57 -10.36 -41.95
CA ARG A 287 44.42 -11.10 -41.46
C ARG A 287 44.75 -11.52 -40.02
N PRO A 288 43.98 -11.10 -39.00
CA PRO A 288 44.15 -11.69 -37.69
C PRO A 288 43.82 -13.18 -37.84
N LEU A 289 44.74 -14.05 -37.43
CA LEU A 289 44.46 -15.45 -37.23
C LEU A 289 43.38 -15.54 -36.15
N LEU A 290 42.10 -15.56 -36.55
CA LEU A 290 41.03 -16.04 -35.69
C LEU A 290 41.37 -17.50 -35.36
N ARG A 291 41.91 -17.74 -34.17
CA ARG A 291 41.84 -19.06 -33.53
C ARG A 291 40.36 -19.33 -33.25
N LEU A 292 39.71 -19.98 -34.21
CA LEU A 292 38.37 -20.54 -34.07
C LEU A 292 38.42 -21.67 -33.02
N ARG A 293 38.16 -21.35 -31.75
CA ARG A 293 37.83 -22.35 -30.73
C ARG A 293 36.41 -22.84 -31.06
N LEU A 294 36.31 -23.97 -31.78
CA LEU A 294 35.05 -24.69 -31.93
C LEU A 294 34.61 -25.21 -30.55
N LEU A 295 33.68 -24.51 -29.88
CA LEU A 295 32.79 -25.16 -28.92
C LEU A 295 31.70 -25.87 -29.72
N LYS A 296 31.82 -27.20 -29.83
CA LYS A 296 30.74 -28.06 -30.34
C LYS A 296 29.58 -28.04 -29.36
N SER A 297 28.53 -27.28 -29.67
CA SER A 297 27.21 -27.46 -29.06
C SER A 297 26.62 -28.80 -29.52
N ARG A 298 26.58 -29.81 -28.65
CA ARG A 298 25.72 -30.98 -28.85
C ARG A 298 24.32 -30.65 -28.32
N ARG A 299 23.43 -30.18 -29.19
CA ARG A 299 21.98 -30.39 -29.00
C ARG A 299 21.66 -31.77 -29.56
N ARG A 300 21.20 -32.69 -28.71
CA ARG A 300 20.43 -33.86 -29.11
C ARG A 300 19.06 -33.76 -28.45
N SER A 301 18.05 -33.87 -29.29
CA SER A 301 16.61 -33.76 -29.07
C SER A 301 16.01 -35.01 -28.42
N MET A 302 14.91 -34.84 -27.69
CA MET A 302 13.76 -35.75 -27.80
C MET A 302 12.45 -35.06 -27.39
N SER A 303 11.46 -35.18 -28.29
CA SER A 303 10.01 -34.94 -28.17
C SER A 303 9.37 -35.75 -27.04
N TRP A 304 8.13 -35.62 -26.57
CA TRP A 304 6.87 -34.93 -26.90
C TRP A 304 6.03 -35.07 -25.59
N GLY A 305 5.29 -34.08 -25.10
CA GLY A 305 3.84 -34.03 -25.27
C GLY A 305 3.06 -34.21 -23.95
N GLY A 306 2.16 -33.25 -23.65
CA GLY A 306 0.84 -33.55 -23.06
C GLY A 306 0.62 -33.59 -21.54
N GLN A 307 0.21 -32.43 -21.00
CA GLN A 307 -0.99 -32.23 -20.15
C GLN A 307 -1.08 -32.65 -18.65
N ARG A 308 -1.38 -31.60 -17.85
CA ARG A 308 -2.39 -31.43 -16.77
C ARG A 308 -2.04 -31.71 -15.28
N LEU A 309 -2.14 -30.59 -14.53
CA LEU A 309 -2.86 -30.34 -13.26
C LEU A 309 -2.55 -31.13 -11.96
N ALA A 310 -2.27 -30.30 -10.94
CA ALA A 310 -2.88 -30.27 -9.61
C ALA A 310 -2.28 -31.07 -8.43
N CYS A 311 -2.37 -30.38 -7.28
CA CYS A 311 -2.41 -30.82 -5.89
C CYS A 311 -1.09 -30.92 -5.09
N CYS A 312 -1.27 -30.47 -3.84
CA CYS A 312 -0.32 -30.16 -2.78
C CYS A 312 0.07 -31.44 -1.97
N PRO A 313 0.69 -31.35 -0.78
CA PRO A 313 2.01 -31.90 -0.47
C PRO A 313 1.95 -33.22 0.35
N SER A 314 3.06 -33.98 0.43
CA SER A 314 3.19 -35.01 1.46
C SER A 314 4.65 -35.35 1.81
N SER A 315 4.91 -35.26 3.12
CA SER A 315 5.74 -36.13 3.97
C SER A 315 7.20 -36.37 3.59
N THR A 316 8.08 -35.69 4.33
CA THR A 316 9.43 -36.20 4.63
C THR A 316 9.40 -36.89 5.98
N ALA A 317 9.56 -38.21 5.99
CA ALA A 317 9.87 -39.01 7.16
C ALA A 317 11.32 -39.51 7.02
N ILE A 318 12.22 -39.09 7.91
CA ILE A 318 13.58 -39.65 8.05
C ILE A 318 13.97 -39.72 9.55
N PHE A 319 14.07 -40.98 9.99
CA PHE A 319 15.03 -41.58 10.93
C PHE A 319 14.93 -41.39 12.46
N LEU A 320 14.54 -42.51 13.10
CA LEU A 320 14.98 -42.95 14.43
C LEU A 320 16.45 -43.42 14.41
N PRO A 321 17.14 -43.31 15.56
CA PRO A 321 18.00 -44.39 16.04
C PRO A 321 17.67 -44.80 17.49
N GLN A 322 17.57 -46.11 17.72
CA GLN A 322 17.62 -46.76 19.05
C GLN A 322 19.07 -46.71 19.57
N PRO A 323 19.36 -46.71 20.89
CA PRO A 323 19.50 -48.00 21.59
C PRO A 323 19.30 -48.04 23.13
N ARG A 324 18.98 -49.26 23.61
CA ARG A 324 19.09 -49.84 24.98
C ARG A 324 18.25 -49.25 26.11
#